data_AF-A0A6A4HYZ3-F1
#
_entry.id   AF-A0A6A4HYZ3-F1
#
_cell.length_a   1.000
_cell.length_b   1.000
_cell.length_c   1.000
_cell.angle_alpha   90.00
_cell.angle_beta   90.00
_cell.angle_gamma   90.00
#
_symmetry.space_group_name_H-M   'P 1'
#
loop_
_entity.id
_entity.type
_entity.pdbx_description
1 polymer ?
#
loop_
_entity_poly.entity_id
_entity_poly.type
_entity_poly.pdbx_seq_one_letter_code
_entity_poly.pdbx_strand_id
1 'polypeptide(L)'
;MVSTLSIFTVLLSAVAYLQMATGFAINTPTGNIVAGQQLEVTWTFDAIDPVEGLGFVLALLSTTDQNNNGIEINYGFQPGGTSTVVTIPSDLPTGQYVFDGLDQGNLGLFFAQTAPFTISGPTLTLDTPSGTIVAGQELLATWEATNGFVADPFELFLIGGSPEVSEFLGTFATNVQTSAEVTIPSDTPAGEYTLQAINPNNNAQDLFAVTATFTITAA
;
A
#
# COMPACT_ATOMS: atom_id res chain seq x y z
N MET A 1 -54.21 -16.84 -40.26
CA MET A 1 -53.55 -15.60 -39.81
C MET A 1 -52.61 -15.97 -38.70
N VAL A 2 -51.31 -16.05 -38.98
CA VAL A 2 -50.28 -16.33 -37.99
C VAL A 2 -49.80 -14.98 -37.48
N SER A 3 -49.98 -14.75 -36.18
CA SER A 3 -49.53 -13.54 -35.48
C SER A 3 -48.01 -13.55 -35.39
N THR A 4 -47.37 -12.59 -36.05
CA THR A 4 -45.95 -12.26 -35.85
C THR A 4 -45.82 -11.49 -34.55
N LEU A 5 -45.69 -12.20 -33.43
CA LEU A 5 -45.37 -11.60 -32.15
C LEU A 5 -43.89 -11.21 -32.18
N SER A 6 -43.66 -9.89 -32.13
CA SER A 6 -42.38 -9.19 -32.22
C SER A 6 -41.23 -9.84 -31.45
N ILE A 7 -40.20 -10.23 -32.21
CA ILE A 7 -38.83 -10.49 -31.75
C ILE A 7 -38.13 -9.23 -31.18
N PHE A 8 -38.81 -8.08 -31.16
CA PHE A 8 -38.25 -6.79 -30.74
C PHE A 8 -38.13 -6.56 -29.23
N THR A 9 -38.69 -7.42 -28.37
CA THR A 9 -38.70 -7.16 -26.91
C THR A 9 -37.52 -7.76 -26.15
N VAL A 10 -36.69 -8.62 -26.78
CA VAL A 10 -35.56 -9.27 -26.10
C VAL A 10 -34.21 -8.61 -26.45
N LEU A 11 -34.15 -7.76 -27.47
CA LEU A 11 -32.91 -7.04 -27.80
C LEU A 11 -32.74 -5.72 -27.03
N LEU A 12 -33.81 -5.16 -26.44
CA LEU A 12 -33.72 -3.87 -25.75
C LEU A 12 -33.04 -3.95 -24.37
N SER A 13 -33.07 -5.12 -23.72
CA SER A 13 -32.39 -5.31 -22.42
C SER A 13 -30.90 -5.62 -22.57
N ALA A 14 -30.44 -6.07 -23.74
CA ALA A 14 -29.02 -6.33 -23.98
C ALA A 14 -28.25 -5.10 -24.52
N VAL A 15 -28.95 -4.14 -25.14
CA VAL A 15 -28.35 -2.92 -25.68
C VAL A 15 -28.31 -1.78 -24.64
N ALA A 16 -29.11 -1.85 -23.57
CA ALA A 16 -29.12 -0.84 -22.49
C ALA A 16 -27.93 -0.94 -21.51
N TYR A 17 -27.22 -2.07 -21.46
CA TYR A 17 -26.07 -2.27 -20.57
C TYR A 17 -24.74 -1.79 -21.15
N LEU A 18 -24.70 -1.38 -22.42
CA LEU A 18 -23.49 -0.91 -23.10
C LEU A 18 -23.37 0.62 -23.19
N GLN A 19 -24.28 1.37 -22.57
CA GLN A 19 -24.03 2.77 -22.34
C GLN A 19 -23.23 2.86 -21.04
N MET A 20 -21.90 2.79 -21.17
CA MET A 20 -21.01 3.31 -20.12
C MET A 20 -21.59 4.65 -19.67
N ALA A 21 -21.78 4.84 -18.37
CA ALA A 21 -22.25 6.10 -17.84
C ALA A 21 -21.32 7.21 -18.33
N THR A 22 -21.72 7.95 -19.34
CA THR A 22 -20.84 8.89 -20.04
C THR A 22 -20.57 10.15 -19.22
N GLY A 23 -21.42 10.41 -18.21
CA GLY A 23 -21.27 11.51 -17.27
C GLY A 23 -20.75 11.10 -15.89
N PHE A 24 -20.57 9.79 -15.62
CA PHE A 24 -20.03 9.34 -14.35
C PHE A 24 -18.51 9.42 -14.35
N ALA A 25 -17.96 10.17 -13.41
CA ALA A 25 -16.52 10.25 -13.19
C ALA A 25 -16.21 10.24 -11.70
N ILE A 26 -15.21 9.46 -11.31
CA ILE A 26 -14.62 9.52 -9.98
C ILE A 26 -13.46 10.52 -10.07
N ASN A 27 -13.45 11.52 -9.19
CA ASN A 27 -12.38 12.48 -9.15
C ASN A 27 -11.12 11.82 -8.59
N THR A 28 -9.99 12.04 -9.26
CA THR A 28 -8.71 11.50 -8.80
C THR A 28 -8.32 12.22 -7.50
N PRO A 29 -8.07 11.48 -6.41
CA PRO A 29 -7.52 12.04 -5.19
C PRO A 29 -6.24 12.83 -5.46
N THR A 30 -6.05 13.95 -4.75
CA THR A 30 -4.85 14.78 -4.87
C THR A 30 -4.19 14.96 -3.51
N GLY A 31 -2.88 15.25 -3.52
CA GLY A 31 -2.09 15.45 -2.30
C GLY A 31 -1.32 14.21 -1.87
N ASN A 32 -0.76 14.27 -0.66
CA ASN A 32 -0.04 13.15 -0.06
C ASN A 32 -1.04 12.18 0.56
N ILE A 33 -1.17 10.99 -0.01
CA ILE A 33 -2.11 9.96 0.44
C ILE A 33 -1.33 8.87 1.14
N VAL A 34 -1.67 8.63 2.40
CA VAL A 34 -0.98 7.68 3.28
C VAL A 34 -1.89 6.51 3.61
N ALA A 35 -1.35 5.29 3.66
CA ALA A 35 -2.06 4.12 4.17
C ALA A 35 -2.62 4.38 5.58
N GLY A 36 -3.85 3.93 5.86
CA GLY A 36 -4.52 4.16 7.14
C GLY A 36 -5.22 5.52 7.26
N GLN A 37 -5.02 6.46 6.32
CA GLN A 37 -5.67 7.76 6.37
C GLN A 37 -7.16 7.67 6.00
N GLN A 38 -7.95 8.61 6.52
CA GLN A 38 -9.26 8.89 5.96
C GLN A 38 -9.12 9.81 4.74
N LEU A 39 -9.77 9.43 3.63
CA LEU A 39 -9.73 10.13 2.36
C LEU A 39 -11.15 10.45 1.91
N GLU A 40 -11.43 11.71 1.58
CA GLU A 40 -12.66 12.05 0.87
C GLU A 40 -12.49 11.72 -0.62
N VAL A 41 -13.36 10.84 -1.12
CA VAL A 41 -13.49 10.51 -2.54
C VAL A 41 -14.72 11.20 -3.07
N THR A 42 -14.59 11.91 -4.17
CA THR A 42 -15.68 12.67 -4.80
C THR A 42 -15.95 12.15 -6.20
N TRP A 43 -17.16 12.32 -6.68
CA TRP A 43 -17.57 11.91 -8.01
C TRP A 43 -18.65 12.84 -8.58
N THR A 44 -18.82 12.79 -9.89
CA THR A 44 -19.84 13.52 -10.64
C THR A 44 -20.73 12.55 -11.42
N PHE A 45 -22.00 12.91 -11.60
CA PHE A 45 -22.95 12.21 -12.46
C PHE A 45 -23.65 13.22 -13.37
N ASP A 46 -24.06 12.79 -14.57
CA ASP A 46 -25.07 13.49 -15.34
C ASP A 46 -26.46 12.87 -15.11
N ALA A 47 -27.53 13.68 -15.13
CA ALA A 47 -28.92 13.28 -14.83
C ALA A 47 -29.57 12.27 -15.82
N ILE A 48 -28.75 11.64 -16.66
CA ILE A 48 -29.13 10.64 -17.67
C ILE A 48 -28.31 9.34 -17.53
N ASP A 49 -27.39 9.27 -16.55
CA ASP A 49 -26.56 8.09 -16.35
C ASP A 49 -27.35 6.95 -15.67
N PRO A 50 -27.20 5.69 -16.13
CA PRO A 50 -27.89 4.53 -15.55
C PRO A 50 -27.47 4.21 -14.10
N VAL A 51 -26.41 4.86 -13.60
CA VAL A 51 -25.97 4.78 -12.20
C VAL A 51 -26.95 5.53 -11.27
N GLU A 52 -27.72 6.48 -11.80
CA GLU A 52 -28.77 7.20 -11.07
C GLU A 52 -29.91 6.22 -10.71
N GLY A 53 -29.84 5.64 -9.50
CA GLY A 53 -30.83 4.73 -8.94
C GLY A 53 -30.38 3.28 -8.74
N LEU A 54 -29.24 2.87 -9.29
CA LEU A 54 -28.68 1.51 -9.12
C LEU A 54 -27.50 1.45 -8.13
N GLY A 55 -26.86 2.58 -7.85
CA GLY A 55 -25.65 2.61 -7.01
C GLY A 55 -24.42 2.06 -7.73
N PHE A 56 -23.27 2.09 -7.06
CA PHE A 56 -22.02 1.56 -7.59
C PHE A 56 -21.12 1.07 -6.44
N VAL A 57 -20.15 0.23 -6.77
CA VAL A 57 -19.11 -0.21 -5.85
C VAL A 57 -17.86 0.59 -6.10
N LEU A 58 -17.28 1.17 -5.05
CA LEU A 58 -15.98 1.82 -5.12
C LEU A 58 -14.92 0.80 -4.71
N ALA A 59 -14.05 0.44 -5.64
CA ALA A 59 -12.95 -0.49 -5.41
C ALA A 59 -11.61 0.25 -5.52
N LEU A 60 -10.71 0.01 -4.57
CA LEU A 60 -9.32 0.48 -4.61
C LEU A 60 -8.43 -0.66 -5.09
N LEU A 61 -7.75 -0.48 -6.23
CA LEU A 61 -6.90 -1.51 -6.83
C LEU A 61 -5.49 -1.00 -7.06
N SER A 62 -4.50 -1.88 -6.86
CA SER A 62 -3.12 -1.63 -7.25
C SER A 62 -2.97 -1.73 -8.77
N THR A 63 -2.25 -0.79 -9.40
CA THR A 63 -1.99 -0.85 -10.84
C THR A 63 -1.01 -1.94 -11.25
N THR A 64 -0.24 -2.49 -10.29
CA THR A 64 0.78 -3.53 -10.53
C THR A 64 0.31 -4.92 -10.12
N ASP A 65 -0.57 -5.02 -9.14
CA ASP A 65 -1.18 -6.29 -8.71
C ASP A 65 -2.69 -6.11 -8.57
N GLN A 66 -3.41 -6.47 -9.62
CA GLN A 66 -4.87 -6.38 -9.70
C GLN A 66 -5.58 -7.38 -8.77
N ASN A 67 -4.85 -8.27 -8.09
CA ASN A 67 -5.41 -9.17 -7.07
C ASN A 67 -5.25 -8.62 -5.64
N ASN A 68 -4.45 -7.56 -5.47
CA ASN A 68 -4.25 -6.90 -4.20
C ASN A 68 -5.35 -5.84 -4.01
N ASN A 69 -6.60 -6.31 -3.85
CA ASN A 69 -7.79 -5.49 -3.66
C ASN A 69 -7.73 -4.85 -2.27
N GLY A 70 -7.23 -3.62 -2.20
CA GLY A 70 -7.05 -2.91 -0.94
C GLY A 70 -8.36 -2.58 -0.24
N ILE A 71 -9.39 -2.19 -1.01
CA ILE A 71 -10.70 -1.86 -0.45
C ILE A 71 -11.79 -2.25 -1.43
N GLU A 72 -12.78 -3.00 -0.95
CA GLU A 72 -14.09 -3.11 -1.59
C GLU A 72 -15.12 -2.49 -0.65
N ILE A 73 -15.61 -1.29 -0.95
CA ILE A 73 -16.74 -0.70 -0.23
C ILE A 73 -17.96 -0.71 -1.15
N ASN A 74 -18.96 -1.46 -0.74
CA ASN A 74 -20.30 -1.38 -1.32
C ASN A 74 -20.94 -0.06 -0.92
N TYR A 75 -20.91 0.91 -1.84
CA TYR A 75 -21.69 2.13 -1.70
C TYR A 75 -23.12 1.87 -2.16
N GLY A 76 -23.99 1.57 -1.19
CA GLY A 76 -25.43 1.71 -1.39
C GLY A 76 -25.75 3.17 -1.74
N PHE A 77 -26.57 3.37 -2.76
CA PHE A 77 -26.88 4.72 -3.26
C PHE A 77 -27.39 5.65 -2.16
N GLN A 78 -26.79 6.84 -2.05
CA GLN A 78 -27.42 8.01 -1.43
C GLN A 78 -27.77 9.02 -2.54
N PRO A 79 -29.06 9.25 -2.81
CA PRO A 79 -29.48 10.27 -3.77
C PRO A 79 -28.88 11.63 -3.40
N GLY A 80 -28.14 12.24 -4.33
CA GLY A 80 -27.52 13.56 -4.14
C GLY A 80 -26.14 13.53 -3.45
N GLY A 81 -25.58 12.37 -3.13
CA GLY A 81 -24.20 12.26 -2.63
C GLY A 81 -23.19 12.43 -3.76
N THR A 82 -22.30 13.42 -3.66
CA THR A 82 -21.17 13.65 -4.58
C THR A 82 -19.82 13.29 -3.95
N SER A 83 -19.83 12.77 -2.72
CA SER A 83 -18.63 12.36 -2.00
C SER A 83 -18.90 11.32 -0.93
N THR A 84 -17.83 10.67 -0.49
CA THR A 84 -17.78 9.83 0.70
C THR A 84 -16.39 9.89 1.32
N VAL A 85 -16.30 9.61 2.61
CA VAL A 85 -15.03 9.33 3.27
C VAL A 85 -14.78 7.83 3.25
N VAL A 86 -13.60 7.41 2.79
CA VAL A 86 -13.07 6.04 2.90
C VAL A 86 -11.91 6.04 3.88
N THR A 87 -11.70 4.92 4.56
CA THR A 87 -10.44 4.67 5.29
C THR A 87 -9.54 3.82 4.40
N ILE A 88 -8.40 4.38 3.98
CA ILE A 88 -7.38 3.62 3.24
C ILE A 88 -6.84 2.52 4.16
N PRO A 89 -6.68 1.27 3.71
CA PRO A 89 -6.14 0.20 4.54
C PRO A 89 -4.74 0.58 4.99
N SER A 90 -4.43 0.29 6.25
CA SER A 90 -3.17 0.68 6.87
C SER A 90 -1.98 -0.18 6.42
N ASP A 91 -2.22 -1.30 5.76
CA ASP A 91 -1.21 -2.26 5.35
C ASP A 91 -0.89 -2.20 3.85
N LEU A 92 -1.49 -1.25 3.11
CA LEU A 92 -1.18 -1.10 1.69
C LEU A 92 0.29 -0.75 1.47
N PRO A 93 1.00 -1.48 0.60
CA PRO A 93 2.37 -1.14 0.25
C PRO A 93 2.42 0.20 -0.49
N THR A 94 3.59 0.85 -0.45
CA THR A 94 3.83 2.04 -1.28
C THR A 94 3.67 1.68 -2.75
N GLY A 95 2.82 2.41 -3.48
CA GLY A 95 2.52 2.07 -4.86
C GLY A 95 1.56 3.02 -5.57
N GLN A 96 1.25 2.68 -6.83
CA GLN A 96 0.25 3.35 -7.65
C GLN A 96 -1.08 2.59 -7.57
N TYR A 97 -2.15 3.34 -7.38
CA TYR A 97 -3.49 2.83 -7.18
C TYR A 97 -4.51 3.60 -8.02
N VAL A 98 -5.66 2.98 -8.25
CA VAL A 98 -6.83 3.59 -8.90
C VAL A 98 -8.09 3.30 -8.09
N PHE A 99 -9.06 4.19 -8.21
CA PHE A 99 -10.43 3.88 -7.82
C PHE A 99 -11.24 3.50 -9.04
N ASP A 100 -11.89 2.33 -8.95
CA ASP A 100 -12.85 1.84 -9.92
C ASP A 100 -14.26 2.03 -9.38
N GLY A 101 -15.15 2.53 -10.23
CA GLY A 101 -16.58 2.53 -10.00
C GLY A 101 -17.21 1.39 -10.79
N LEU A 102 -17.67 0.35 -10.09
CA LEU A 102 -18.21 -0.87 -10.67
C LEU A 102 -19.72 -0.96 -10.47
N ASP A 103 -20.42 -1.72 -11.32
CA ASP A 103 -21.83 -2.02 -11.12
C ASP A 103 -22.06 -2.91 -9.89
N GLN A 104 -23.01 -2.52 -9.05
CA GLN A 104 -23.33 -3.24 -7.81
C GLN A 104 -23.93 -4.63 -8.08
N GLY A 105 -24.65 -4.82 -9.19
CA GLY A 105 -25.28 -6.08 -9.57
C GLY A 105 -24.36 -7.02 -10.36
N ASN A 106 -23.29 -6.48 -10.95
CA ASN A 106 -22.33 -7.19 -11.78
C ASN A 106 -20.96 -6.50 -11.72
N LEU A 107 -20.11 -6.92 -10.79
CA LEU A 107 -18.76 -6.36 -10.58
C LEU A 107 -17.83 -6.47 -11.81
N GLY A 108 -18.22 -7.22 -12.86
CA GLY A 108 -17.53 -7.25 -14.14
C GLY A 108 -17.89 -6.09 -15.08
N LEU A 109 -18.87 -5.26 -14.71
CA LEU A 109 -19.24 -4.05 -15.44
C LEU A 109 -18.63 -2.82 -14.77
N PHE A 110 -18.00 -2.02 -15.61
CA PHE A 110 -17.15 -0.91 -15.22
C PHE A 110 -17.77 0.42 -15.67
N PHE A 111 -17.91 1.38 -14.75
CA PHE A 111 -18.48 2.70 -15.03
C PHE A 111 -17.42 3.79 -15.18
N ALA A 112 -16.45 3.88 -14.27
CA ALA A 112 -15.41 4.91 -14.31
C ALA A 112 -14.12 4.50 -13.59
N GLN A 113 -12.98 5.07 -14.02
CA GLN A 113 -11.69 5.01 -13.33
C GLN A 113 -11.21 6.40 -12.98
N THR A 114 -10.51 6.52 -11.87
CA THR A 114 -9.61 7.66 -11.68
C THR A 114 -8.36 7.52 -12.55
N ALA A 115 -7.61 8.61 -12.73
CA ALA A 115 -6.20 8.46 -13.08
C ALA A 115 -5.46 7.76 -11.92
N PRO A 116 -4.31 7.09 -12.19
CA PRO A 116 -3.48 6.54 -11.12
C PRO A 116 -3.03 7.62 -10.15
N PHE A 117 -3.04 7.28 -8.86
CA PHE A 117 -2.51 8.11 -7.79
C PHE A 117 -1.62 7.28 -6.86
N THR A 118 -0.72 7.96 -6.14
CA THR A 118 0.25 7.30 -5.26
C THR A 118 -0.30 7.19 -3.85
N ILE A 119 -0.15 6.01 -3.25
CA ILE A 119 -0.33 5.81 -1.81
C ILE A 119 1.05 5.52 -1.21
N SER A 120 1.42 6.28 -0.19
CA SER A 120 2.58 5.98 0.65
C SER A 120 2.16 4.96 1.70
N GLY A 121 2.75 3.77 1.59
CA GLY A 121 2.53 2.68 2.53
C GLY A 121 3.33 2.86 3.82
N PRO A 122 3.15 1.93 4.77
CA PRO A 122 3.94 1.89 5.99
C PRO A 122 5.42 1.70 5.67
N THR A 123 6.28 2.46 6.35
CA THR A 123 7.72 2.44 6.09
C THR A 123 8.50 2.45 7.39
N LEU A 124 9.52 1.59 7.47
CA LEU A 124 10.59 1.67 8.45
C LEU A 124 11.85 2.18 7.75
N THR A 125 12.55 3.10 8.38
CA THR A 125 13.86 3.57 7.92
C THR A 125 14.88 3.34 9.02
N LEU A 126 16.09 2.96 8.61
CA LEU A 126 17.26 2.86 9.49
C LEU A 126 18.22 3.97 9.12
N ASP A 127 18.73 4.70 10.11
CA ASP A 127 19.79 5.65 9.84
C ASP A 127 21.12 4.92 9.69
N THR A 128 21.94 5.42 8.76
CA THR A 128 23.29 4.91 8.59
C THR A 128 24.18 5.45 9.69
N PRO A 129 24.84 4.59 10.47
CA PRO A 129 25.81 5.03 11.46
C PRO A 129 26.89 5.91 10.84
N SER A 130 27.25 7.00 11.53
CA SER A 130 28.29 7.90 11.08
C SER A 130 29.66 7.55 11.67
N GLY A 131 30.71 7.66 10.87
CA GLY A 131 32.09 7.49 11.31
C GLY A 131 32.60 6.05 11.17
N THR A 132 33.82 5.81 11.67
CA THR A 132 34.42 4.48 11.71
C THR A 132 34.04 3.80 13.02
N ILE A 133 33.41 2.64 12.91
CA ILE A 133 33.01 1.83 14.06
C ILE A 133 34.07 0.76 14.29
N VAL A 134 34.42 0.53 15.55
CA VAL A 134 35.39 -0.50 15.94
C VAL A 134 34.61 -1.72 16.44
N ALA A 135 34.98 -2.91 15.96
CA ALA A 135 34.42 -4.17 16.46
C ALA A 135 34.55 -4.25 17.99
N GLY A 136 33.56 -4.84 18.66
CA GLY A 136 33.50 -4.91 20.13
C GLY A 136 32.93 -3.67 20.82
N GLN A 137 32.69 -2.58 20.10
CA GLN A 137 32.09 -1.36 20.66
C GLN A 137 30.57 -1.31 20.48
N GLU A 138 29.93 -0.46 21.27
CA GLU A 138 28.52 -0.13 21.10
C GLU A 138 28.32 0.79 19.88
N LEU A 139 27.30 0.45 19.12
CA LEU A 139 26.76 1.21 18.02
C LEU A 139 25.38 1.74 18.43
N LEU A 140 25.16 3.04 18.32
CA LEU A 140 23.82 3.61 18.39
C LEU A 140 23.11 3.37 17.04
N ALA A 141 22.15 2.45 17.02
CA ALA A 141 21.25 2.25 15.89
C ALA A 141 19.99 3.08 16.11
N THR A 142 19.57 3.82 15.09
CA THR A 142 18.34 4.64 15.11
C THR A 142 17.42 4.26 13.95
N TRP A 143 16.12 4.35 14.20
CA TRP A 143 15.10 4.04 13.21
C TRP A 143 13.88 4.94 13.35
N GLU A 144 13.20 5.15 12.23
CA GLU A 144 11.94 5.87 12.17
C GLU A 144 10.87 5.02 11.47
N ALA A 145 9.76 4.81 12.16
CA ALA A 145 8.56 4.17 11.64
C ALA A 145 7.54 5.25 11.27
N THR A 146 7.09 5.28 10.02
CA THR A 146 6.13 6.26 9.51
C THR A 146 4.92 5.58 8.89
N ASN A 147 3.86 6.36 8.60
CA ASN A 147 2.68 5.92 7.87
C ASN A 147 1.98 4.69 8.48
N GLY A 148 1.95 4.60 9.82
CA GLY A 148 1.29 3.51 10.52
C GLY A 148 2.01 2.17 10.40
N PHE A 149 3.35 2.16 10.23
CA PHE A 149 4.15 0.93 10.28
C PHE A 149 3.92 0.16 11.58
N VAL A 150 3.31 -1.03 11.44
CA VAL A 150 3.04 -1.98 12.53
C VAL A 150 3.77 -3.29 12.22
N ALA A 151 5.09 -3.27 12.29
CA ALA A 151 5.85 -4.50 12.51
C ALA A 151 6.37 -4.45 13.95
N ASP A 152 5.83 -5.32 14.79
CA ASP A 152 6.25 -5.50 16.17
C ASP A 152 6.26 -7.01 16.48
N PRO A 153 7.46 -7.62 16.67
CA PRO A 153 8.79 -7.01 16.64
C PRO A 153 9.48 -7.05 15.24
N PHE A 154 10.62 -6.39 15.10
CA PHE A 154 11.61 -6.59 14.02
C PHE A 154 12.96 -7.08 14.57
N GLU A 155 13.75 -7.75 13.75
CA GLU A 155 15.12 -8.18 14.08
C GLU A 155 16.12 -7.31 13.35
N LEU A 156 17.18 -6.88 14.05
CA LEU A 156 18.26 -6.10 13.48
C LEU A 156 19.47 -6.98 13.23
N PHE A 157 19.97 -6.99 12.00
CA PHE A 157 21.16 -7.70 11.59
C PHE A 157 22.22 -6.74 11.05
N LEU A 158 23.47 -7.06 11.32
CA LEU A 158 24.63 -6.49 10.65
C LEU A 158 25.09 -7.45 9.56
N ILE A 159 25.10 -6.99 8.31
CA ILE A 159 25.40 -7.83 7.14
C ILE A 159 26.48 -7.17 6.30
N GLY A 160 27.57 -7.89 6.03
CA GLY A 160 28.69 -7.40 5.22
C GLY A 160 30.03 -8.03 5.61
N GLY A 161 31.13 -7.34 5.29
CA GLY A 161 32.49 -7.80 5.55
C GLY A 161 33.09 -8.71 4.48
N SER A 162 34.34 -9.11 4.71
CA SER A 162 35.07 -10.08 3.85
C SER A 162 35.94 -11.01 4.73
N PRO A 163 35.50 -12.27 4.99
CA PRO A 163 34.32 -12.92 4.44
C PRO A 163 33.02 -12.27 4.91
N GLU A 164 31.95 -12.41 4.12
CA GLU A 164 30.62 -11.89 4.48
C GLU A 164 30.11 -12.61 5.74
N VAL A 165 29.63 -11.82 6.69
CA VAL A 165 28.98 -12.28 7.92
C VAL A 165 27.58 -11.69 8.03
N SER A 166 26.72 -12.40 8.75
CA SER A 166 25.41 -11.94 9.18
C SER A 166 25.33 -12.12 10.68
N GLU A 167 25.31 -11.01 11.41
CA GLU A 167 25.34 -10.97 12.86
C GLU A 167 24.02 -10.42 13.40
N PHE A 168 23.38 -11.18 14.27
CA PHE A 168 22.16 -10.76 14.94
C PHE A 168 22.49 -9.78 16.08
N LEU A 169 21.93 -8.59 16.04
CA LEU A 169 22.18 -7.53 17.03
C LEU A 169 21.04 -7.38 18.06
N GLY A 170 19.85 -7.90 17.75
CA GLY A 170 18.73 -7.89 18.69
C GLY A 170 17.35 -7.85 18.02
N THR A 171 16.32 -7.93 18.87
CA THR A 171 14.90 -7.81 18.50
C THR A 171 14.33 -6.54 19.12
N PHE A 172 13.67 -5.72 18.31
CA PHE A 172 13.21 -4.39 18.68
C PHE A 172 11.74 -4.17 18.31
N ALA A 173 11.10 -3.24 19.01
CA ALA A 173 9.72 -2.85 18.78
C ALA A 173 9.67 -1.39 18.32
N THR A 174 8.93 -1.12 17.24
CA THR A 174 8.86 0.22 16.61
C THR A 174 8.01 1.22 17.39
N ASN A 175 7.14 0.75 18.29
CA ASN A 175 6.20 1.53 19.09
C ASN A 175 6.75 1.99 20.46
N VAL A 176 7.94 1.51 20.86
CA VAL A 176 8.50 1.77 22.20
C VAL A 176 9.72 2.70 22.17
N GLN A 177 10.58 2.59 21.15
CA GLN A 177 11.82 3.36 21.02
C GLN A 177 12.13 3.67 19.54
N THR A 178 12.86 4.76 19.28
CA THR A 178 13.39 5.13 17.95
C THR A 178 14.89 4.87 17.84
N SER A 179 15.50 4.27 18.85
CA SER A 179 16.93 4.00 18.90
C SER A 179 17.29 2.96 19.95
N ALA A 180 18.38 2.23 19.73
CA ALA A 180 19.01 1.38 20.74
C ALA A 180 20.53 1.34 20.57
N GLU A 181 21.25 1.20 21.69
CA GLU A 181 22.66 0.83 21.68
C GLU A 181 22.77 -0.68 21.49
N VAL A 182 23.50 -1.09 20.46
CA VAL A 182 23.74 -2.50 20.12
C VAL A 182 25.24 -2.76 20.12
N THR A 183 25.67 -3.88 20.67
CA THR A 183 27.09 -4.24 20.67
C THR A 183 27.46 -4.90 19.36
N ILE A 184 28.47 -4.35 18.67
CA ILE A 184 29.11 -5.04 17.55
C ILE A 184 30.00 -6.15 18.12
N PRO A 185 29.86 -7.42 17.71
CA PRO A 185 30.75 -8.49 18.12
C PRO A 185 32.23 -8.13 17.96
N SER A 186 33.06 -8.55 18.91
CA SER A 186 34.49 -8.23 18.92
C SER A 186 35.28 -8.94 17.82
N ASP A 187 34.71 -10.01 17.26
CA ASP A 187 35.27 -10.83 16.19
C ASP A 187 34.74 -10.45 14.80
N THR A 188 33.88 -9.42 14.69
CA THR A 188 33.42 -8.88 13.41
C THR A 188 34.63 -8.45 12.56
N PRO A 189 34.79 -9.01 11.34
CA PRO A 189 35.87 -8.63 10.44
C PRO A 189 35.85 -7.14 10.07
N ALA A 190 37.01 -6.59 9.71
CA ALA A 190 37.04 -5.27 9.10
C ALA A 190 36.41 -5.31 7.70
N GLY A 191 35.62 -4.30 7.35
CA GLY A 191 34.98 -4.21 6.04
C GLY A 191 33.81 -3.24 5.98
N GLU A 192 33.06 -3.32 4.88
CA GLU A 192 31.83 -2.55 4.65
C GLU A 192 30.62 -3.38 5.06
N TYR A 193 29.69 -2.74 5.76
CA TYR A 193 28.51 -3.36 6.37
C TYR A 193 27.26 -2.54 6.15
N THR A 194 26.12 -3.21 6.27
CA THR A 194 24.78 -2.61 6.35
C THR A 194 24.08 -3.13 7.60
N LEU A 195 23.28 -2.28 8.23
CA LEU A 195 22.20 -2.71 9.10
C LEU A 195 20.95 -3.04 8.29
N GLN A 196 20.31 -4.16 8.62
CA GLN A 196 19.06 -4.61 8.02
C GLN A 196 18.03 -4.91 9.11
N ALA A 197 16.83 -4.35 8.96
CA ALA A 197 15.68 -4.67 9.81
C ALA A 197 14.79 -5.69 9.08
N ILE A 198 14.55 -6.84 9.70
CA ILE A 198 13.92 -8.00 9.08
C ILE A 198 12.72 -8.46 9.92
N ASN A 199 11.71 -9.03 9.26
CA ASN A 199 10.59 -9.67 9.93
C ASN A 199 11.01 -10.98 10.63
N PRO A 200 10.86 -11.10 11.97
CA PRO A 200 11.19 -12.31 12.73
C PRO A 200 10.35 -13.52 12.31
N ASN A 201 9.14 -13.31 11.80
CA ASN A 201 8.18 -14.37 11.54
C ASN A 201 8.28 -14.97 10.12
N ASN A 202 9.18 -14.46 9.25
CA ASN A 202 9.20 -14.86 7.83
C ASN A 202 10.59 -15.20 7.28
N ASN A 203 11.43 -15.92 8.05
CA ASN A 203 12.69 -16.54 7.59
C ASN A 203 13.48 -15.71 6.53
N ALA A 204 13.70 -14.42 6.83
CA ALA A 204 14.49 -13.47 6.05
C ALA A 204 13.95 -12.98 4.68
N GLN A 205 12.69 -13.22 4.30
CA GLN A 205 12.16 -12.74 3.02
C GLN A 205 11.53 -11.33 3.08
N ASP A 206 11.09 -10.86 4.24
CA ASP A 206 10.57 -9.50 4.42
C ASP A 206 11.64 -8.59 5.04
N LEU A 207 12.40 -7.93 4.17
CA LEU A 207 13.30 -6.84 4.52
C LEU A 207 12.48 -5.56 4.72
N PHE A 208 12.43 -5.03 5.94
CA PHE A 208 11.72 -3.79 6.26
C PHE A 208 12.53 -2.54 5.92
N ALA A 209 13.82 -2.57 6.25
CA ALA A 209 14.72 -1.44 6.04
C ALA A 209 16.17 -1.89 5.89
N VAL A 210 16.95 -1.13 5.12
CA VAL A 210 18.39 -1.31 4.99
C VAL A 210 19.06 0.06 4.98
N THR A 211 20.20 0.15 5.65
CA THR A 211 21.05 1.36 5.66
C THR A 211 21.91 1.46 4.41
N ALA A 212 22.53 2.63 4.19
CA ALA A 212 23.67 2.69 3.30
C ALA A 212 24.87 1.94 3.93
N THR A 213 25.88 1.63 3.13
CA THR A 213 27.08 0.96 3.64
C THR A 213 27.89 1.86 4.56
N PHE A 214 28.43 1.28 5.64
CA PHE A 214 29.36 1.92 6.54
C PHE A 214 30.52 0.98 6.91
N THR A 215 31.63 1.56 7.36
CA THR A 215 32.87 0.81 7.61
C THR A 215 33.00 0.39 9.07
N ILE A 216 33.34 -0.89 9.28
CA ILE A 216 33.81 -1.42 10.56
C ILE A 216 35.30 -1.73 10.46
N THR A 217 36.06 -1.36 11.49
CA THR A 217 37.46 -1.76 11.69
C THR A 217 37.57 -2.82 12.77
N ALA A 218 38.58 -3.68 12.67
CA ALA A 218 38.89 -4.65 13.72
C ALA A 218 39.21 -3.97 15.06
N ALA A 219 38.96 -4.68 16.15
CA ALA A 219 39.27 -4.27 17.53
C ALA A 219 40.77 -4.16 17.82
#